data_AF-A0AAV0TQ07-F1
#
_entry.id   AF-A0AAV0TQ07-F1
#
_cell.length_a   1.000
_cell.length_b   1.000
_cell.length_c   1.000
_cell.angle_alpha   90.00
_cell.angle_beta   90.00
_cell.angle_gamma   90.00
#
_symmetry.space_group_name_H-M   'P 1'
#
loop_
_entity.id
_entity.type
_entity.pdbx_description
1 polymer ?
#
loop_
_entity_poly.entity_id
_entity_poly.type
_entity_poly.pdbx_seq_one_letter_code
_entity_poly.pdbx_strand_id
1 'polypeptide(L)'
;MLQDTRNDNTNECHEEDAISSRETVELQVIELLDEDTSTSSSDSNGHILTEQFVSNSNALNEKVLATASLPQPAKRKSLKLIAEGAGVRTWAFTLADYLQKRFFRVYPLFAATAIVLYFMSPENQGRYYYVSRGTFDLFKTLTFVGGQHHHVLWTLPLEIAYYFIIPIFVLVAIGMGRYWWVGAFPLMGWIVHEGWTLVRESHTFLSLHLHTFMLGSLAAVVYQKLDMLLTTKGFKFGWWHTLLLRAVEGLIIALLLSVCFRGLLFDWLIKNPAPPAKGFPFASVFMASIIVIEIIHPSCVSTMLEWSVFRYWGKISFSIYLLHTFIIKYPPIKHQPYYFDRLFSQLFLIIALATTSYYLFEYPSQLMAQRISRFLSAREKNGSTRFIRL
;
A
#
# COMPACT_ATOMS: atom_id res chain seq x y z
N MET A 1 -25.21 18.18 -73.60
CA MET A 1 -25.53 19.25 -72.63
C MET A 1 -24.39 19.23 -71.62
N LEU A 2 -23.42 20.14 -71.76
CA LEU A 2 -23.44 21.53 -71.27
C LEU A 2 -23.38 21.55 -69.72
N GLN A 3 -22.46 22.24 -69.03
CA GLN A 3 -21.24 23.01 -69.36
C GLN A 3 -20.59 23.44 -67.99
N ASP A 4 -19.35 23.89 -67.81
CA ASP A 4 -18.11 23.90 -68.61
C ASP A 4 -16.91 24.26 -67.69
N THR A 5 -15.70 23.71 -67.94
CA THR A 5 -14.37 24.37 -67.66
C THR A 5 -14.04 24.90 -66.23
N ARG A 6 -12.85 25.43 -65.82
CA ARG A 6 -11.44 25.64 -66.31
C ARG A 6 -10.54 25.96 -65.06
N ASN A 7 -9.19 26.02 -65.04
CA ASN A 7 -8.14 25.59 -65.98
C ASN A 7 -6.78 25.31 -65.26
N ASP A 8 -5.87 24.67 -65.99
CA ASP A 8 -4.39 24.83 -66.05
C ASP A 8 -3.59 25.68 -65.03
N ASN A 9 -2.62 25.01 -64.39
CA ASN A 9 -1.16 25.01 -64.71
C ASN A 9 -0.28 26.29 -64.76
N THR A 10 1.01 25.99 -64.55
CA THR A 10 2.26 26.67 -64.97
C THR A 10 2.75 27.93 -64.24
N ASN A 11 3.84 27.71 -63.49
CA ASN A 11 5.15 28.38 -63.57
C ASN A 11 5.22 29.89 -63.87
N GLU A 12 5.97 30.62 -63.03
CA GLU A 12 7.35 31.00 -63.40
C GLU A 12 8.22 31.32 -62.16
N CYS A 13 9.54 31.38 -62.35
CA CYS A 13 10.51 31.68 -61.29
C CYS A 13 10.65 33.18 -61.04
N HIS A 14 10.89 33.56 -59.79
CA HIS A 14 11.75 34.70 -59.49
C HIS A 14 12.55 34.44 -58.21
N GLU A 15 13.85 34.74 -58.28
CA GLU A 15 14.87 34.56 -57.26
C GLU A 15 15.38 35.96 -56.88
N GLU A 16 15.31 36.33 -55.59
CA GLU A 16 16.05 37.47 -55.03
C GLU A 16 16.13 37.36 -53.49
N ASP A 17 17.29 37.70 -52.92
CA ASP A 17 17.62 37.54 -51.50
C ASP A 17 17.08 38.67 -50.61
N ALA A 18 16.71 38.37 -49.34
CA ALA A 18 17.28 39.03 -48.15
C ALA A 18 16.73 38.57 -46.78
N ILE A 19 17.58 37.87 -46.01
CA ILE A 19 17.97 38.20 -44.61
C ILE A 19 16.91 38.19 -43.47
N SER A 20 17.13 37.27 -42.51
CA SER A 20 17.03 37.40 -41.02
C SER A 20 16.02 36.52 -40.25
N SER A 21 16.45 36.08 -39.06
CA SER A 21 15.65 35.59 -37.90
C SER A 21 14.65 34.47 -38.20
N ARG A 22 14.99 33.17 -38.18
CA ARG A 22 15.77 32.36 -37.19
C ARG A 22 15.03 32.12 -35.86
N GLU A 23 14.16 31.11 -35.84
CA GLU A 23 13.99 30.26 -34.65
C GLU A 23 13.78 28.80 -35.10
N THR A 24 14.50 27.87 -34.49
CA THR A 24 14.67 26.49 -34.98
C THR A 24 13.93 25.48 -34.12
N VAL A 25 13.04 24.68 -34.73
CA VAL A 25 12.46 23.48 -34.12
C VAL A 25 12.55 22.33 -35.12
N GLU A 26 13.75 21.74 -35.25
CA GLU A 26 13.90 20.46 -35.93
C GLU A 26 13.63 19.29 -34.95
N LEU A 27 12.79 18.36 -35.38
CA LEU A 27 12.93 16.97 -34.97
C LEU A 27 14.09 16.39 -35.78
N GLN A 28 15.02 15.68 -35.13
CA GLN A 28 15.78 14.63 -35.80
C GLN A 28 15.76 13.35 -34.99
N VAL A 29 15.39 12.27 -35.68
CA VAL A 29 15.58 10.87 -35.31
C VAL A 29 16.47 10.28 -36.40
N ILE A 30 17.58 9.68 -35.99
CA ILE A 30 18.52 8.83 -36.76
C ILE A 30 19.38 8.17 -35.67
N GLU A 31 19.37 6.85 -35.47
CA GLU A 31 20.01 5.79 -36.30
C GLU A 31 21.55 5.88 -36.20
N LEU A 32 22.22 4.96 -35.49
CA LEU A 32 22.53 3.54 -35.78
C LEU A 32 23.90 3.37 -36.44
N LEU A 33 24.58 2.28 -36.05
CA LEU A 33 25.89 1.70 -36.40
C LEU A 33 26.39 1.05 -35.09
N ASP A 34 26.35 -0.27 -34.87
CA ASP A 34 26.91 -1.40 -35.62
C ASP A 34 28.45 -1.32 -35.72
N GLU A 35 29.26 -2.37 -35.69
CA GLU A 35 29.24 -3.79 -35.24
C GLU A 35 30.49 -4.37 -35.93
N ASP A 36 31.44 -5.02 -35.23
CA ASP A 36 32.22 -6.10 -35.85
C ASP A 36 33.04 -6.99 -34.88
N THR A 37 32.56 -8.22 -34.72
CA THR A 37 33.25 -9.51 -34.97
C THR A 37 34.69 -9.79 -34.45
N SER A 38 34.76 -10.84 -33.59
CA SER A 38 35.78 -11.92 -33.47
C SER A 38 36.98 -11.88 -32.48
N THR A 39 36.95 -12.89 -31.58
CA THR A 39 38.07 -13.69 -31.01
C THR A 39 39.25 -13.04 -30.24
N SER A 40 39.24 -13.11 -28.89
CA SER A 40 40.21 -13.90 -28.08
C SER A 40 39.95 -13.83 -26.56
N SER A 41 40.17 -14.96 -25.86
CA SER A 41 40.61 -15.13 -24.44
C SER A 41 40.03 -14.31 -23.26
N SER A 42 39.43 -15.06 -22.32
CA SER A 42 39.51 -14.93 -20.83
C SER A 42 38.84 -13.78 -20.04
N ASP A 43 37.92 -14.20 -19.15
CA ASP A 43 37.74 -13.80 -17.74
C ASP A 43 37.61 -12.31 -17.34
N SER A 44 36.36 -11.84 -17.18
CA SER A 44 36.02 -10.74 -16.22
C SER A 44 34.52 -10.52 -15.94
N ASN A 45 33.60 -11.02 -16.77
CA ASN A 45 32.16 -10.65 -16.75
C ASN A 45 31.31 -11.02 -15.51
N GLY A 46 31.88 -11.56 -14.43
CA GLY A 46 31.13 -12.00 -13.23
C GLY A 46 30.64 -10.87 -12.31
N HIS A 47 31.32 -9.71 -12.29
CA HIS A 47 31.08 -8.66 -11.28
C HIS A 47 30.02 -7.60 -11.68
N ILE A 48 29.94 -7.22 -12.95
CA ILE A 48 29.09 -6.09 -13.37
C ILE A 48 27.60 -6.47 -13.35
N LEU A 49 27.27 -7.68 -13.86
CA LEU A 49 25.89 -8.19 -13.83
C LEU A 49 25.35 -8.40 -12.41
N THR A 50 26.21 -8.79 -11.46
CA THR A 50 25.81 -8.99 -10.06
C THR A 50 25.54 -7.65 -9.36
N GLU A 51 26.40 -6.64 -9.52
CA GLU A 51 26.14 -5.30 -8.96
C GLU A 51 24.89 -4.64 -9.55
N GLN A 52 24.64 -4.78 -10.85
CA GLN A 52 23.47 -4.18 -11.50
C GLN A 52 22.14 -4.85 -11.03
N PHE A 53 22.15 -6.16 -10.80
CA PHE A 53 21.00 -6.86 -10.19
C PHE A 53 20.81 -6.51 -8.70
N VAL A 54 21.89 -6.39 -7.93
CA VAL A 54 21.86 -6.00 -6.50
C VAL A 54 21.38 -4.55 -6.34
N SER A 55 21.79 -3.63 -7.23
CA SER A 55 21.33 -2.24 -7.23
C SER A 55 19.83 -2.15 -7.53
N ASN A 56 19.36 -2.80 -8.61
CA ASN A 56 17.94 -2.80 -8.97
C ASN A 56 17.05 -3.48 -7.92
N SER A 57 17.47 -4.62 -7.35
CA SER A 57 16.71 -5.30 -6.31
C SER A 57 16.61 -4.47 -5.03
N ASN A 58 17.68 -3.79 -4.60
CA ASN A 58 17.60 -2.87 -3.46
C ASN A 58 16.64 -1.69 -3.71
N ALA A 59 16.70 -1.07 -4.89
CA ALA A 59 15.79 0.03 -5.27
C ALA A 59 14.34 -0.42 -5.49
N LEU A 60 14.11 -1.69 -5.87
CA LEU A 60 12.79 -2.30 -5.99
C LEU A 60 12.22 -2.63 -4.61
N ASN A 61 13.04 -3.21 -3.73
CA ASN A 61 12.70 -3.52 -2.34
C ASN A 61 12.24 -2.27 -1.59
N GLU A 62 12.96 -1.14 -1.69
CA GLU A 62 12.55 0.12 -1.07
C GLU A 62 11.18 0.63 -1.58
N LYS A 63 10.85 0.38 -2.86
CA LYS A 63 9.54 0.75 -3.45
C LYS A 63 8.41 -0.19 -3.02
N VAL A 64 8.63 -1.50 -2.96
CA VAL A 64 7.63 -2.49 -2.49
C VAL A 64 7.31 -2.28 -1.00
N LEU A 65 8.34 -2.05 -0.21
CA LEU A 65 8.30 -1.78 1.22
C LEU A 65 7.56 -0.48 1.59
N ALA A 66 7.40 0.46 0.65
CA ALA A 66 6.64 1.68 0.86
C ALA A 66 5.10 1.46 0.85
N THR A 67 4.62 0.37 0.24
CA THR A 67 3.19 0.16 -0.03
C THR A 67 2.42 -0.58 1.07
N ALA A 68 3.05 -1.56 1.74
CA ALA A 68 2.39 -2.48 2.67
C ALA A 68 3.02 -2.49 4.08
N SER A 69 2.17 -2.35 5.11
CA SER A 69 2.53 -2.32 6.54
C SER A 69 3.46 -1.16 6.97
N LEU A 70 4.22 -1.33 8.06
CA LEU A 70 4.83 -0.23 8.82
C LEU A 70 6.21 0.16 8.22
N PRO A 71 6.46 1.44 7.88
CA PRO A 71 7.66 1.78 7.11
C PRO A 71 8.96 1.59 7.89
N GLN A 72 9.87 0.74 7.40
CA GLN A 72 11.27 0.74 7.85
C GLN A 72 11.90 2.15 7.87
N PRO A 73 11.69 3.06 6.88
CA PRO A 73 12.24 4.41 6.97
C PRO A 73 11.72 5.21 8.16
N ALA A 74 10.55 4.91 8.75
CA ALA A 74 10.10 5.58 9.97
C ALA A 74 11.00 5.22 11.16
N LYS A 75 11.29 3.93 11.36
CA LYS A 75 12.15 3.47 12.47
C LYS A 75 13.64 3.67 12.21
N ARG A 76 14.10 3.61 10.95
CA ARG A 76 15.47 4.03 10.58
C ARG A 76 15.67 5.54 10.79
N LYS A 77 14.67 6.39 10.47
CA LYS A 77 14.71 7.83 10.81
C LYS A 77 14.68 8.05 12.31
N SER A 78 13.72 7.50 13.06
CA SER A 78 13.65 7.77 14.51
C SER A 78 14.85 7.22 15.29
N LEU A 79 15.48 6.12 14.85
CA LEU A 79 16.77 5.68 15.40
C LEU A 79 17.90 6.70 15.13
N LYS A 80 17.95 7.30 13.93
CA LYS A 80 18.86 8.44 13.66
C LYS A 80 18.54 9.64 14.55
N LEU A 81 17.28 10.05 14.65
CA LEU A 81 16.87 11.18 15.50
C LEU A 81 17.20 10.98 16.99
N ILE A 82 17.15 9.74 17.49
CA ILE A 82 17.56 9.42 18.87
C ILE A 82 19.08 9.43 19.01
N ALA A 83 19.83 8.93 18.03
CA ALA A 83 21.30 8.96 18.02
C ALA A 83 21.89 10.37 17.81
N GLU A 84 21.19 11.22 17.05
CA GLU A 84 21.53 12.62 16.74
C GLU A 84 21.07 13.60 17.84
N GLY A 85 20.45 13.11 18.93
CA GLY A 85 19.95 13.94 20.03
C GLY A 85 18.87 14.95 19.59
N ALA A 86 18.09 14.60 18.56
CA ALA A 86 17.28 15.56 17.82
C ALA A 86 16.22 16.25 18.69
N GLY A 87 16.27 17.58 18.72
CA GLY A 87 15.36 18.41 19.51
C GLY A 87 13.88 18.29 19.10
N VAL A 88 13.00 18.70 20.01
CA VAL A 88 11.52 18.62 19.90
C VAL A 88 10.98 19.11 18.53
N ARG A 89 11.63 20.12 17.94
CA ARG A 89 11.28 20.69 16.63
C ARG A 89 11.40 19.69 15.47
N THR A 90 12.43 18.84 15.46
CA THR A 90 12.65 17.82 14.43
C THR A 90 11.72 16.63 14.60
N TRP A 91 11.36 16.28 15.84
CA TRP A 91 10.26 15.36 16.13
C TRP A 91 8.92 15.89 15.63
N ALA A 92 8.62 17.17 15.84
CA ALA A 92 7.41 17.81 15.33
C ALA A 92 7.36 17.81 13.79
N PHE A 93 8.45 18.15 13.10
CA PHE A 93 8.53 18.05 11.63
C PHE A 93 8.37 16.60 11.14
N THR A 94 8.97 15.63 11.81
CA THR A 94 8.87 14.20 11.44
C THR A 94 7.46 13.65 11.66
N LEU A 95 6.79 14.04 12.75
CA LEU A 95 5.40 13.68 13.02
C LEU A 95 4.44 14.35 12.03
N ALA A 96 4.65 15.63 11.69
CA ALA A 96 3.90 16.31 10.65
C ALA A 96 4.08 15.65 9.27
N ASP A 97 5.32 15.26 8.92
CA ASP A 97 5.61 14.56 7.67
C ASP A 97 4.97 13.16 7.60
N TYR A 98 4.87 12.47 8.73
CA TYR A 98 4.14 11.21 8.85
C TYR A 98 2.62 11.43 8.68
N LEU A 99 2.03 12.34 9.46
CA LEU A 99 0.58 12.57 9.48
C LEU A 99 0.07 13.11 8.13
N GLN A 100 0.77 14.04 7.48
CA GLN A 100 0.36 14.57 6.18
C GLN A 100 0.30 13.47 5.10
N LYS A 101 1.29 12.56 5.08
CA LYS A 101 1.36 11.47 4.09
C LYS A 101 0.24 10.46 4.29
N ARG A 102 -0.18 10.24 5.54
CA ARG A 102 -1.34 9.42 5.88
C ARG A 102 -2.65 10.09 5.52
N PHE A 103 -2.81 11.38 5.84
CA PHE A 103 -3.97 12.18 5.46
C PHE A 103 -4.19 12.20 3.94
N PHE A 104 -3.16 12.59 3.16
CA PHE A 104 -3.27 12.67 1.69
C PHE A 104 -3.38 11.33 0.97
N ARG A 105 -3.05 10.19 1.61
CA ARG A 105 -3.33 8.86 1.04
C ARG A 105 -4.81 8.48 1.16
N VAL A 106 -5.45 8.84 2.28
CA VAL A 106 -6.76 8.30 2.68
C VAL A 106 -7.90 9.31 2.47
N TYR A 107 -7.72 10.54 2.93
CA TYR A 107 -8.81 11.52 3.05
C TYR A 107 -9.34 12.07 1.71
N PRO A 108 -8.53 12.36 0.67
CA PRO A 108 -9.04 12.99 -0.56
C PRO A 108 -10.06 12.14 -1.32
N LEU A 109 -9.78 10.84 -1.50
CA LEU A 109 -10.71 9.92 -2.16
C LEU A 109 -11.92 9.61 -1.26
N PHE A 110 -11.73 9.53 0.06
CA PHE A 110 -12.83 9.45 1.02
C PHE A 110 -13.79 10.64 0.91
N ALA A 111 -13.27 11.86 0.89
CA ALA A 111 -14.05 13.08 0.79
C ALA A 111 -14.80 13.16 -0.55
N ALA A 112 -14.14 12.84 -1.67
CA ALA A 112 -14.79 12.73 -2.97
C ALA A 112 -15.94 11.69 -2.96
N THR A 113 -15.74 10.54 -2.32
CA THR A 113 -16.77 9.49 -2.19
C THR A 113 -17.95 9.94 -1.32
N ALA A 114 -17.70 10.66 -0.22
CA ALA A 114 -18.75 11.23 0.62
C ALA A 114 -19.56 12.33 -0.10
N ILE A 115 -18.90 13.16 -0.92
CA ILE A 115 -19.55 14.17 -1.76
C ILE A 115 -20.40 13.50 -2.86
N VAL A 116 -19.90 12.44 -3.50
CA VAL A 116 -20.68 11.67 -4.49
C VAL A 116 -21.90 11.00 -3.85
N LEU A 117 -21.78 10.48 -2.61
CA LEU A 117 -22.93 9.95 -1.85
C LEU A 117 -23.96 11.05 -1.52
N TYR A 118 -23.51 12.25 -1.14
CA TYR A 118 -24.40 13.40 -0.86
C TYR A 118 -25.28 13.77 -2.07
N PHE A 119 -24.72 13.71 -3.29
CA PHE A 119 -25.46 14.01 -4.53
C PHE A 119 -26.34 12.86 -5.05
N MET A 120 -26.30 11.65 -4.47
CA MET A 120 -27.23 10.58 -4.84
C MET A 120 -28.64 10.83 -4.28
N SER A 121 -29.68 10.44 -5.03
CA SER A 121 -31.06 10.49 -4.54
C SER A 121 -31.27 9.57 -3.32
N PRO A 122 -32.21 9.88 -2.39
CA PRO A 122 -32.42 9.11 -1.15
C PRO A 122 -32.63 7.59 -1.33
N GLU A 123 -33.18 7.14 -2.47
CA GLU A 123 -33.36 5.71 -2.79
C GLU A 123 -32.07 5.02 -3.22
N ASN A 124 -31.27 5.69 -4.06
CA ASN A 124 -29.95 5.23 -4.47
C ASN A 124 -28.99 5.29 -3.29
N GLN A 125 -29.07 6.37 -2.49
CA GLN A 125 -28.48 6.44 -1.17
C GLN A 125 -28.93 5.25 -0.34
N GLY A 126 -30.22 4.95 -0.15
CA GLY A 126 -30.73 3.95 0.82
C GLY A 126 -30.13 2.53 0.76
N ARG A 127 -29.49 2.17 -0.36
CA ARG A 127 -28.63 0.97 -0.48
C ARG A 127 -27.33 1.09 0.36
N TYR A 128 -27.07 2.30 0.88
CA TYR A 128 -25.89 2.84 1.60
C TYR A 128 -26.29 3.59 3.09
N TYR A 129 -26.75 2.33 3.55
CA TYR A 129 -26.31 1.64 4.82
C TYR A 129 -26.84 0.24 5.12
N TYR A 130 -26.37 -0.22 6.28
CA TYR A 130 -26.64 -1.45 6.99
C TYR A 130 -27.59 -1.21 8.18
N VAL A 131 -27.70 0.03 8.65
CA VAL A 131 -28.57 0.48 9.75
C VAL A 131 -29.33 1.72 9.29
N SER A 132 -30.67 1.66 9.28
CA SER A 132 -31.52 2.78 8.83
C SER A 132 -31.66 3.84 9.93
N ARG A 133 -30.90 4.94 9.85
CA ARG A 133 -30.97 6.09 10.77
C ARG A 133 -30.69 7.44 10.09
N GLY A 134 -31.76 8.06 9.59
CA GLY A 134 -31.80 9.47 9.18
C GLY A 134 -31.32 9.76 7.76
N THR A 135 -31.40 11.05 7.39
CA THR A 135 -30.86 11.59 6.14
C THR A 135 -29.32 11.59 6.15
N PHE A 136 -28.72 11.42 4.97
CA PHE A 136 -27.26 11.54 4.80
C PHE A 136 -26.80 12.96 5.18
N ASP A 137 -25.87 13.05 6.12
CA ASP A 137 -25.26 14.31 6.55
C ASP A 137 -23.78 14.33 6.14
N LEU A 138 -23.45 15.17 5.16
CA LEU A 138 -22.10 15.30 4.61
C LEU A 138 -21.10 15.80 5.66
N PHE A 139 -21.49 16.72 6.54
CA PHE A 139 -20.60 17.28 7.55
C PHE A 139 -20.28 16.25 8.63
N LYS A 140 -21.29 15.54 9.16
CA LYS A 140 -21.09 14.42 10.09
C LYS A 140 -20.25 13.31 9.48
N THR A 141 -20.46 13.00 8.20
CA THR A 141 -19.67 11.98 7.48
C THR A 141 -18.21 12.41 7.35
N LEU A 142 -17.92 13.61 6.85
CA LEU A 142 -16.56 14.13 6.64
C LEU A 142 -15.77 14.35 7.94
N THR A 143 -16.46 14.62 9.06
CA THR A 143 -15.85 14.79 10.39
C THR A 143 -15.88 13.52 11.25
N PHE A 144 -16.50 12.44 10.76
CA PHE A 144 -16.77 11.18 11.47
C PHE A 144 -17.61 11.32 12.76
N VAL A 145 -18.33 12.43 12.94
CA VAL A 145 -19.12 12.74 14.13
C VAL A 145 -20.49 12.05 14.10
N GLY A 146 -20.93 11.50 15.23
CA GLY A 146 -22.32 11.07 15.43
C GLY A 146 -22.67 9.64 14.98
N GLY A 147 -21.69 8.78 14.70
CA GLY A 147 -21.91 7.33 14.52
C GLY A 147 -22.59 6.92 13.21
N GLN A 148 -22.94 7.86 12.33
CA GLN A 148 -23.41 7.59 10.97
C GLN A 148 -22.23 7.11 10.10
N HIS A 149 -21.78 5.89 10.32
CA HIS A 149 -20.67 5.26 9.61
C HIS A 149 -21.19 4.49 8.39
N HIS A 150 -21.01 5.09 7.21
CA HIS A 150 -21.71 4.69 6.00
C HIS A 150 -21.07 3.46 5.32
N HIS A 151 -21.56 2.24 5.61
CA HIS A 151 -20.95 0.96 5.17
C HIS A 151 -19.43 0.99 5.38
N VAL A 152 -18.63 0.67 4.35
CA VAL A 152 -17.16 0.52 4.38
C VAL A 152 -16.43 1.70 5.04
N LEU A 153 -17.02 2.90 5.05
CA LEU A 153 -16.46 4.07 5.71
C LEU A 153 -16.32 3.89 7.24
N TRP A 154 -16.87 2.84 7.85
CA TRP A 154 -16.76 2.54 9.28
C TRP A 154 -15.34 2.19 9.76
N THR A 155 -14.46 1.73 8.87
CA THR A 155 -13.06 1.39 9.22
C THR A 155 -12.13 2.60 9.17
N LEU A 156 -12.48 3.65 8.42
CA LEU A 156 -11.63 4.84 8.26
C LEU A 156 -11.40 5.60 9.57
N PRO A 157 -12.39 5.82 10.47
CA PRO A 157 -12.15 6.31 11.82
C PRO A 157 -11.12 5.46 12.59
N LEU A 158 -11.15 4.14 12.40
CA LEU A 158 -10.30 3.19 13.13
C LEU A 158 -8.86 3.24 12.61
N GLU A 159 -8.68 3.30 11.29
CA GLU A 159 -7.37 3.46 10.66
C GLU A 159 -6.75 4.82 11.02
N ILE A 160 -7.53 5.91 10.93
CA ILE A 160 -7.08 7.27 11.29
C ILE A 160 -6.72 7.35 12.78
N ALA A 161 -7.53 6.80 13.67
CA ALA A 161 -7.22 6.73 15.10
C ALA A 161 -5.94 5.89 15.35
N TYR A 162 -5.76 4.78 14.64
CA TYR A 162 -4.55 3.95 14.77
C TYR A 162 -3.29 4.65 14.25
N TYR A 163 -3.39 5.56 13.28
CA TYR A 163 -2.26 6.38 12.84
C TYR A 163 -1.70 7.29 13.94
N PHE A 164 -2.48 7.68 14.95
CA PHE A 164 -1.95 8.40 16.13
C PHE A 164 -1.26 7.47 17.14
N ILE A 165 -1.63 6.18 17.16
CA ILE A 165 -1.02 5.16 18.04
C ILE A 165 0.34 4.70 17.49
N ILE A 166 0.50 4.60 16.17
CA ILE A 166 1.74 4.10 15.54
C ILE A 166 3.02 4.86 15.98
N PRO A 167 3.07 6.21 16.01
CA PRO A 167 4.25 6.94 16.50
C PRO A 167 4.62 6.59 17.95
N ILE A 168 3.62 6.48 18.84
CA ILE A 168 3.80 6.11 20.25
C ILE A 168 4.33 4.68 20.36
N PHE A 169 3.74 3.75 19.61
CA PHE A 169 4.19 2.36 19.55
C PHE A 169 5.64 2.24 19.05
N VAL A 170 6.02 2.99 18.02
CA VAL A 170 7.40 3.01 17.49
C VAL A 170 8.38 3.59 18.52
N LEU A 171 8.01 4.66 19.25
CA LEU A 171 8.83 5.22 20.33
C LEU A 171 9.06 4.20 21.45
N VAL A 172 8.00 3.55 21.95
CA VAL A 172 8.11 2.49 22.97
C VAL A 172 8.97 1.33 22.47
N ALA A 173 8.73 0.84 21.26
CA ALA A 173 9.49 -0.27 20.68
C ALA A 173 10.97 0.04 20.38
N ILE A 174 11.38 1.32 20.42
CA ILE A 174 12.79 1.73 20.39
C ILE A 174 13.34 1.89 21.81
N GLY A 175 12.60 2.58 22.69
CA GLY A 175 12.99 2.78 24.10
C GLY A 175 13.22 1.49 24.87
N MET A 176 12.49 0.41 24.55
CA MET A 176 12.73 -0.92 25.12
C MET A 176 14.08 -1.55 24.70
N GLY A 177 14.75 -1.03 23.65
CA GLY A 177 16.13 -1.37 23.29
C GLY A 177 16.41 -2.87 23.15
N ARG A 178 17.16 -3.43 24.12
CA ARG A 178 17.50 -4.85 24.23
C ARG A 178 16.36 -5.71 24.78
N TYR A 179 15.48 -5.14 25.60
CA TYR A 179 14.36 -5.79 26.28
C TYR A 179 13.06 -5.81 25.46
N TRP A 180 13.12 -5.52 24.16
CA TRP A 180 11.96 -5.51 23.25
C TRP A 180 11.10 -6.80 23.33
N TRP A 181 11.72 -7.95 23.59
CA TRP A 181 11.05 -9.24 23.74
C TRP A 181 10.10 -9.27 24.95
N VAL A 182 10.40 -8.54 26.02
CA VAL A 182 9.58 -8.44 27.25
C VAL A 182 8.22 -7.79 26.95
N GLY A 183 8.14 -6.93 25.93
CA GLY A 183 6.87 -6.37 25.44
C GLY A 183 6.25 -7.18 24.31
N ALA A 184 7.08 -7.74 23.42
CA ALA A 184 6.62 -8.49 22.26
C ALA A 184 5.85 -9.77 22.64
N PHE A 185 6.33 -10.54 23.62
CA PHE A 185 5.65 -11.79 24.00
C PHE A 185 4.30 -11.56 24.69
N PRO A 186 4.15 -10.69 25.72
CA PRO A 186 2.85 -10.39 26.30
C PRO A 186 1.88 -9.75 25.29
N LEU A 187 2.38 -8.88 24.39
CA LEU A 187 1.54 -8.30 23.34
C LEU A 187 1.06 -9.35 22.34
N MET A 188 1.89 -10.32 21.96
CA MET A 188 1.45 -11.45 21.11
C MET A 188 0.42 -12.32 21.85
N GLY A 189 0.64 -12.61 23.14
CA GLY A 189 -0.30 -13.35 23.98
C GLY A 189 -1.66 -12.65 24.07
N TRP A 190 -1.67 -11.34 24.33
CA TRP A 190 -2.87 -10.49 24.27
C TRP A 190 -3.55 -10.59 22.90
N ILE A 191 -2.80 -10.41 21.82
CA ILE A 191 -3.36 -10.42 20.45
C ILE A 191 -4.04 -11.76 20.11
N VAL A 192 -3.43 -12.88 20.50
CA VAL A 192 -4.00 -14.22 20.30
C VAL A 192 -5.21 -14.45 21.22
N HIS A 193 -5.16 -14.00 22.48
CA HIS A 193 -6.29 -14.06 23.41
C HIS A 193 -7.51 -13.31 22.86
N GLU A 194 -7.38 -12.02 22.59
CA GLU A 194 -8.48 -11.18 22.10
C GLU A 194 -9.01 -11.64 20.73
N GLY A 195 -8.12 -12.12 19.85
CA GLY A 195 -8.51 -12.66 18.56
C GLY A 195 -9.27 -13.99 18.62
N TRP A 196 -9.24 -14.68 19.76
CA TRP A 196 -9.98 -15.92 20.02
C TRP A 196 -11.24 -15.70 20.88
N THR A 197 -11.19 -14.76 21.82
CA THR A 197 -12.29 -14.49 22.78
C THR A 197 -13.30 -13.45 22.29
N LEU A 198 -12.90 -12.46 21.49
CA LEU A 198 -13.79 -11.40 21.03
C LEU A 198 -14.51 -11.75 19.72
N VAL A 199 -15.84 -11.78 19.78
CA VAL A 199 -16.70 -11.73 18.59
C VAL A 199 -16.54 -10.37 17.90
N ARG A 200 -16.11 -10.37 16.65
CA ARG A 200 -15.89 -9.17 15.83
C ARG A 200 -16.99 -8.98 14.80
N GLU A 201 -17.67 -7.85 14.88
CA GLU A 201 -18.70 -7.42 13.92
C GLU A 201 -18.36 -6.05 13.30
N SER A 202 -19.08 -5.70 12.23
CA SER A 202 -18.90 -4.41 11.55
C SER A 202 -19.44 -3.25 12.39
N HIS A 203 -18.89 -2.05 12.19
CA HIS A 203 -19.30 -0.83 12.91
C HIS A 203 -19.02 -0.85 14.43
N THR A 204 -18.07 -1.68 14.91
CA THR A 204 -17.65 -1.71 16.32
C THR A 204 -16.45 -0.77 16.60
N PHE A 205 -16.25 -0.41 17.87
CA PHE A 205 -15.22 0.55 18.31
C PHE A 205 -13.79 0.01 18.14
N LEU A 206 -12.81 0.93 18.07
CA LEU A 206 -11.39 0.61 17.85
C LEU A 206 -10.85 -0.44 18.83
N SER A 207 -11.27 -0.44 20.09
CA SER A 207 -10.87 -1.43 21.11
C SER A 207 -11.05 -2.87 20.63
N LEU A 208 -12.18 -3.17 19.98
CA LEU A 208 -12.53 -4.51 19.48
C LEU A 208 -11.71 -4.95 18.26
N HIS A 209 -10.93 -4.05 17.66
CA HIS A 209 -10.07 -4.32 16.51
C HIS A 209 -8.59 -3.96 16.74
N LEU A 210 -8.27 -3.33 17.87
CA LEU A 210 -6.94 -2.82 18.18
C LEU A 210 -5.88 -3.93 18.13
N HIS A 211 -6.20 -5.14 18.61
CA HIS A 211 -5.32 -6.31 18.52
C HIS A 211 -4.90 -6.63 17.08
N THR A 212 -5.77 -6.43 16.08
CA THR A 212 -5.49 -6.70 14.66
C THR A 212 -4.54 -5.67 14.07
N PHE A 213 -4.72 -4.39 14.42
CA PHE A 213 -3.81 -3.32 13.99
C PHE A 213 -2.44 -3.42 14.71
N MET A 214 -2.45 -3.69 16.02
CA MET A 214 -1.24 -3.86 16.84
C MET A 214 -0.38 -5.04 16.38
N LEU A 215 -1.00 -6.12 15.88
CA LEU A 215 -0.29 -7.25 15.28
C LEU A 215 0.57 -6.84 14.07
N GLY A 216 0.04 -6.01 13.16
CA GLY A 216 0.81 -5.53 12.01
C GLY A 216 2.03 -4.70 12.42
N SER A 217 1.89 -3.92 13.49
CA SER A 217 2.99 -3.14 14.07
C SER A 217 3.99 -4.01 14.83
N LEU A 218 3.53 -5.02 15.57
CA LEU A 218 4.38 -6.00 16.23
C LEU A 218 5.17 -6.83 15.22
N ALA A 219 4.54 -7.30 14.14
CA ALA A 219 5.18 -8.03 13.05
C ALA A 219 6.33 -7.23 12.43
N ALA A 220 6.15 -5.94 12.17
CA ALA A 220 7.22 -5.07 11.67
C ALA A 220 8.38 -4.89 12.67
N VAL A 221 8.11 -4.85 13.98
CA VAL A 221 9.15 -4.79 15.03
C VAL A 221 9.90 -6.11 15.15
N VAL A 222 9.20 -7.25 15.11
CA VAL A 222 9.76 -8.61 15.14
C VAL A 222 10.65 -8.83 13.92
N TYR A 223 10.12 -8.58 12.71
CA TYR A 223 10.88 -8.67 11.46
C TYR A 223 12.19 -7.87 11.53
N GLN A 224 12.14 -6.58 11.90
CA GLN A 224 13.35 -5.75 11.95
C GLN A 224 14.37 -6.25 12.99
N LYS A 225 13.92 -6.82 14.11
CA LYS A 225 14.81 -7.40 15.12
C LYS A 225 15.43 -8.72 14.66
N LEU A 226 14.72 -9.52 13.86
CA LEU A 226 15.24 -10.74 13.23
C LEU A 226 16.24 -10.39 12.11
N ASP A 227 15.90 -9.47 11.21
CA ASP A 227 16.77 -8.90 10.16
C ASP A 227 18.12 -8.40 10.73
N MET A 228 18.07 -7.57 11.78
CA MET A 228 19.25 -7.11 12.51
C MET A 228 20.06 -8.28 13.11
N LEU A 229 19.41 -9.30 13.68
CA LEU A 229 20.08 -10.43 14.33
C LEU A 229 20.74 -11.37 13.32
N LEU A 230 20.06 -11.67 12.21
CA LEU A 230 20.58 -12.48 11.10
C LEU A 230 21.81 -11.81 10.49
N THR A 231 21.70 -10.51 10.19
CA THR A 231 22.80 -9.70 9.63
C THR A 231 23.99 -9.62 10.60
N THR A 232 23.76 -9.29 11.88
CA THR A 232 24.83 -9.15 12.88
C THR A 232 25.56 -10.46 13.16
N LYS A 233 24.88 -11.61 13.02
CA LYS A 233 25.50 -12.94 13.19
C LYS A 233 26.06 -13.54 11.89
N GLY A 234 25.90 -12.86 10.74
CA GLY A 234 26.27 -13.42 9.42
C GLY A 234 25.57 -14.74 9.11
N PHE A 235 24.36 -14.97 9.65
CA PHE A 235 23.71 -16.27 9.61
C PHE A 235 23.27 -16.65 8.19
N LYS A 236 23.80 -17.75 7.67
CA LYS A 236 23.39 -18.34 6.38
C LYS A 236 22.37 -19.45 6.61
N PHE A 237 21.26 -19.40 5.87
CA PHE A 237 20.22 -20.43 5.93
C PHE A 237 20.73 -21.74 5.31
N GLY A 238 21.10 -22.68 6.18
CA GLY A 238 21.35 -24.07 5.80
C GLY A 238 20.07 -24.79 5.35
N TRP A 239 20.22 -25.92 4.63
CA TRP A 239 19.10 -26.69 4.09
C TRP A 239 18.08 -27.10 5.15
N TRP A 240 18.53 -27.64 6.30
CA TRP A 240 17.64 -28.01 7.42
C TRP A 240 16.85 -26.83 8.00
N HIS A 241 17.48 -25.66 8.14
CA HIS A 241 16.80 -24.44 8.61
C HIS A 241 15.75 -23.97 7.60
N THR A 242 16.04 -24.10 6.30
CA THR A 242 15.12 -23.78 5.22
C THR A 242 13.94 -24.74 5.20
N LEU A 243 14.18 -26.05 5.29
CA LEU A 243 13.15 -27.09 5.33
C LEU A 243 12.20 -26.90 6.53
N LEU A 244 12.75 -26.63 7.72
CA LEU A 244 11.97 -26.35 8.92
C LEU A 244 11.12 -25.08 8.75
N LEU A 245 11.69 -24.01 8.19
CA LEU A 245 10.97 -22.75 7.94
C LEU A 245 9.83 -22.94 6.94
N ARG A 246 10.04 -23.73 5.87
CA ARG A 246 9.00 -24.07 4.87
C ARG A 246 7.92 -25.01 5.42
N ALA A 247 8.27 -25.94 6.31
CA ALA A 247 7.28 -26.76 7.00
C ALA A 247 6.37 -25.91 7.90
N VAL A 248 6.94 -24.92 8.60
CA VAL A 248 6.19 -23.95 9.43
C VAL A 248 5.34 -23.02 8.57
N GLU A 249 5.88 -22.47 7.47
CA GLU A 249 5.14 -21.66 6.50
C GLU A 249 3.94 -22.42 5.93
N GLY A 250 4.14 -23.65 5.44
CA GLY A 250 3.10 -24.49 4.88
C GLY A 250 2.00 -24.83 5.89
N LEU A 251 2.37 -25.12 7.15
CA LEU A 251 1.40 -25.32 8.23
C LEU A 251 0.57 -24.06 8.50
N ILE A 252 1.20 -22.88 8.54
CA ILE A 252 0.51 -21.59 8.75
C ILE A 252 -0.42 -21.25 7.58
N ILE A 253 -0.01 -21.52 6.33
CA ILE A 253 -0.86 -21.37 5.14
C ILE A 253 -2.05 -22.34 5.19
N ALA A 254 -1.83 -23.60 5.55
CA ALA A 254 -2.90 -24.59 5.64
C ALA A 254 -3.92 -24.24 6.75
N LEU A 255 -3.44 -23.74 7.90
CA LEU A 255 -4.29 -23.22 8.97
C LEU A 255 -5.07 -21.96 8.54
N LEU A 256 -4.44 -21.03 7.83
CA LEU A 256 -5.10 -19.85 7.24
C LEU A 256 -6.22 -20.28 6.28
N LEU A 257 -5.96 -21.22 5.38
CA LEU A 257 -6.96 -21.76 4.45
C LEU A 257 -8.11 -22.43 5.22
N SER A 258 -7.82 -23.22 6.24
CA SER A 258 -8.84 -23.82 7.10
C SER A 258 -9.73 -22.76 7.77
N VAL A 259 -9.14 -21.68 8.28
CA VAL A 259 -9.85 -20.54 8.91
C VAL A 259 -10.68 -19.75 7.89
N CYS A 260 -10.16 -19.49 6.69
CA CYS A 260 -10.88 -18.77 5.63
C CYS A 260 -12.04 -19.57 5.05
N PHE A 261 -11.86 -20.88 4.82
CA PHE A 261 -12.87 -21.79 4.29
C PHE A 261 -13.69 -22.51 5.38
N ARG A 262 -13.62 -22.03 6.64
CA ARG A 262 -14.42 -22.48 7.81
C ARG A 262 -14.24 -23.94 8.25
N GLY A 263 -13.21 -24.64 7.81
CA GLY A 263 -12.96 -26.03 8.20
C GLY A 263 -12.12 -26.88 7.26
N LEU A 264 -11.53 -26.34 6.19
CA LEU A 264 -10.84 -27.13 5.14
C LEU A 264 -9.88 -28.23 5.64
N LEU A 265 -9.15 -28.01 6.75
CA LEU A 265 -8.37 -29.06 7.42
C LEU A 265 -9.15 -29.79 8.52
N PHE A 266 -10.02 -29.08 9.23
CA PHE A 266 -10.65 -29.57 10.46
C PHE A 266 -11.90 -30.43 10.24
N ASP A 267 -12.48 -30.38 9.04
CA ASP A 267 -13.57 -31.25 8.60
C ASP A 267 -13.04 -32.53 7.93
N TRP A 268 -11.79 -32.51 7.45
CA TRP A 268 -11.19 -33.59 6.64
C TRP A 268 -10.07 -34.37 7.35
N LEU A 269 -9.36 -33.76 8.32
CA LEU A 269 -8.17 -34.34 8.95
C LEU A 269 -8.27 -34.46 10.48
N ILE A 270 -8.73 -33.41 11.18
CA ILE A 270 -8.80 -33.38 12.66
C ILE A 270 -10.03 -32.58 13.10
N LYS A 271 -11.00 -33.21 13.77
CA LYS A 271 -12.22 -32.55 14.28
C LYS A 271 -11.91 -31.21 14.95
N ASN A 272 -12.54 -30.14 14.47
CA ASN A 272 -12.25 -28.76 14.87
C ASN A 272 -12.29 -28.55 16.40
N PRO A 273 -11.18 -28.14 17.05
CA PRO A 273 -11.15 -27.83 18.47
C PRO A 273 -11.68 -26.41 18.79
N ALA A 274 -11.85 -25.55 17.78
CA ALA A 274 -12.37 -24.20 17.96
C ALA A 274 -13.91 -24.18 17.97
N PRO A 275 -14.56 -23.31 18.77
CA PRO A 275 -15.98 -23.05 18.63
C PRO A 275 -16.29 -22.43 17.25
N PRO A 276 -17.47 -22.69 16.66
CA PRO A 276 -17.83 -22.15 15.34
C PRO A 276 -17.83 -20.63 15.36
N ALA A 277 -17.07 -20.03 14.44
CA ALA A 277 -16.79 -18.60 14.43
C ALA A 277 -18.05 -17.74 14.28
N LYS A 278 -18.43 -17.07 15.37
CA LYS A 278 -19.42 -15.99 15.39
C LYS A 278 -18.68 -14.69 15.04
N GLY A 279 -19.01 -14.07 13.90
CA GLY A 279 -18.34 -12.86 13.40
C GLY A 279 -17.20 -13.15 12.41
N PHE A 280 -16.28 -12.19 12.27
CA PHE A 280 -15.15 -12.29 11.32
C PHE A 280 -14.06 -13.28 11.78
N PRO A 281 -13.54 -14.17 10.89
CA PRO A 281 -12.50 -15.12 11.25
C PRO A 281 -11.15 -14.43 11.52
N PHE A 282 -10.39 -14.94 12.51
CA PHE A 282 -9.12 -14.36 12.95
C PHE A 282 -7.92 -14.74 12.05
N ALA A 283 -8.03 -14.40 10.76
CA ALA A 283 -7.00 -14.69 9.75
C ALA A 283 -5.67 -13.92 9.95
N SER A 284 -5.67 -12.84 10.75
CA SER A 284 -4.58 -11.87 10.77
C SER A 284 -3.26 -12.40 11.34
N VAL A 285 -3.27 -13.29 12.34
CA VAL A 285 -2.02 -13.88 12.89
C VAL A 285 -1.32 -14.73 11.85
N PHE A 286 -2.05 -15.55 11.10
CA PHE A 286 -1.48 -16.37 10.04
C PHE A 286 -0.94 -15.50 8.90
N MET A 287 -1.72 -14.52 8.42
CA MET A 287 -1.28 -13.56 7.39
C MET A 287 -0.01 -12.78 7.79
N ALA A 288 0.04 -12.25 9.02
CA ALA A 288 1.20 -11.51 9.51
C ALA A 288 2.43 -12.42 9.64
N SER A 289 2.24 -13.69 10.05
CA SER A 289 3.34 -14.65 10.18
C SER A 289 3.91 -15.07 8.82
N ILE A 290 3.06 -15.33 7.83
CA ILE A 290 3.49 -15.61 6.43
C ILE A 290 4.29 -14.43 5.89
N ILE A 291 3.79 -13.20 6.05
CA ILE A 291 4.48 -11.99 5.58
C ILE A 291 5.86 -11.84 6.25
N VAL A 292 5.97 -12.09 7.56
CA VAL A 292 7.28 -12.02 8.26
C VAL A 292 8.24 -13.11 7.78
N ILE A 293 7.76 -14.34 7.55
CA ILE A 293 8.58 -15.44 7.01
C ILE A 293 9.09 -15.08 5.61
N GLU A 294 8.22 -14.58 4.74
CA GLU A 294 8.55 -14.34 3.33
C GLU A 294 9.45 -13.12 3.09
N ILE A 295 9.44 -12.12 3.98
CA ILE A 295 10.43 -11.03 3.92
C ILE A 295 11.78 -11.48 4.50
N ILE A 296 11.82 -12.48 5.39
CA ILE A 296 13.07 -13.05 5.94
C ILE A 296 13.72 -14.02 4.95
N HIS A 297 12.94 -14.83 4.26
CA HIS A 297 13.43 -15.84 3.32
C HIS A 297 12.39 -16.08 2.20
N PRO A 298 12.49 -15.40 1.04
CA PRO A 298 11.48 -15.46 -0.03
C PRO A 298 11.22 -16.87 -0.60
N SER A 299 9.94 -17.21 -0.86
CA SER A 299 9.47 -18.45 -1.47
C SER A 299 8.71 -18.18 -2.78
N CYS A 300 8.08 -19.23 -3.34
CA CYS A 300 7.10 -19.08 -4.41
C CYS A 300 5.91 -18.20 -4.00
N VAL A 301 5.60 -18.09 -2.71
CA VAL A 301 4.57 -17.19 -2.17
C VAL A 301 4.99 -15.73 -2.32
N SER A 302 6.22 -15.38 -1.94
CA SER A 302 6.79 -14.05 -2.24
C SER A 302 6.81 -13.80 -3.75
N THR A 303 7.31 -14.72 -4.57
CA THR A 303 7.31 -14.59 -6.04
C THR A 303 5.91 -14.32 -6.61
N MET A 304 4.87 -14.97 -6.06
CA MET A 304 3.48 -14.72 -6.42
C MET A 304 3.02 -13.32 -5.99
N LEU A 305 3.28 -12.91 -4.74
CA LEU A 305 2.94 -11.58 -4.23
C LEU A 305 3.69 -10.44 -4.96
N GLU A 306 4.88 -10.74 -5.47
CA GLU A 306 5.71 -9.87 -6.29
C GLU A 306 5.27 -9.77 -7.76
N TRP A 307 4.29 -10.58 -8.20
CA TRP A 307 3.80 -10.51 -9.57
C TRP A 307 3.22 -9.12 -9.89
N SER A 308 3.40 -8.66 -11.14
CA SER A 308 3.05 -7.31 -11.57
C SER A 308 1.59 -6.95 -11.32
N VAL A 309 0.68 -7.92 -11.46
CA VAL A 309 -0.76 -7.78 -11.19
C VAL A 309 -1.01 -7.48 -9.71
N PHE A 310 -0.47 -8.30 -8.80
CA PHE A 310 -0.64 -8.09 -7.35
C PHE A 310 0.08 -6.85 -6.84
N ARG A 311 1.28 -6.53 -7.37
CA ARG A 311 1.96 -5.25 -7.12
C ARG A 311 1.13 -4.05 -7.60
N TYR A 312 0.40 -4.16 -8.70
CA TYR A 312 -0.51 -3.10 -9.17
C TYR A 312 -1.76 -2.99 -8.29
N TRP A 313 -2.41 -4.11 -7.95
CA TRP A 313 -3.53 -4.14 -7.00
C TRP A 313 -3.15 -3.57 -5.63
N GLY A 314 -1.90 -3.78 -5.19
CA GLY A 314 -1.32 -3.14 -4.00
C GLY A 314 -1.27 -1.62 -4.07
N LYS A 315 -0.99 -1.03 -5.24
CA LYS A 315 -1.01 0.44 -5.45
C LYS A 315 -2.44 1.02 -5.38
N ILE A 316 -3.38 0.39 -6.06
CA ILE A 316 -4.80 0.82 -6.09
C ILE A 316 -5.62 0.23 -4.92
N SER A 317 -4.97 -0.38 -3.93
CA SER A 317 -5.61 -1.17 -2.87
C SER A 317 -6.60 -0.38 -2.03
N PHE A 318 -6.30 0.88 -1.71
CA PHE A 318 -7.20 1.78 -0.99
C PHE A 318 -8.43 2.15 -1.85
N SER A 319 -8.20 2.43 -3.14
CA SER A 319 -9.25 2.71 -4.11
C SER A 319 -10.18 1.50 -4.35
N ILE A 320 -9.64 0.27 -4.42
CA ILE A 320 -10.44 -0.98 -4.41
C ILE A 320 -11.23 -1.09 -3.09
N TYR A 321 -10.54 -0.95 -1.96
CA TYR A 321 -11.14 -1.10 -0.64
C TYR A 321 -12.33 -0.16 -0.44
N LEU A 322 -12.21 1.11 -0.82
CA LEU A 322 -13.29 2.08 -0.65
C LEU A 322 -14.46 1.84 -1.61
N LEU A 323 -14.18 1.50 -2.87
CA LEU A 323 -15.18 1.59 -3.95
C LEU A 323 -15.84 0.25 -4.34
N HIS A 324 -15.28 -0.91 -3.97
CA HIS A 324 -15.82 -2.21 -4.38
C HIS A 324 -17.32 -2.41 -4.07
N THR A 325 -17.78 -1.88 -2.93
CA THR A 325 -19.18 -2.00 -2.48
C THR A 325 -20.17 -1.27 -3.40
N PHE A 326 -19.76 -0.20 -4.10
CA PHE A 326 -20.63 0.46 -5.07
C PHE A 326 -20.96 -0.47 -6.23
N ILE A 327 -19.96 -1.17 -6.78
CA ILE A 327 -20.12 -2.14 -7.87
C ILE A 327 -20.93 -3.36 -7.43
N ILE A 328 -20.57 -3.98 -6.29
CA ILE A 328 -21.23 -5.21 -5.80
C ILE A 328 -22.71 -4.99 -5.48
N LYS A 329 -23.10 -3.79 -5.01
CA LYS A 329 -24.49 -3.45 -4.70
C LYS A 329 -25.25 -2.79 -5.86
N TYR A 330 -24.60 -2.53 -7.00
CA TYR A 330 -25.24 -1.93 -8.16
C TYR A 330 -26.29 -2.90 -8.76
N PRO A 331 -27.59 -2.53 -8.88
CA PRO A 331 -28.63 -3.49 -9.21
C PRO A 331 -28.43 -4.26 -10.53
N PRO A 332 -28.00 -3.65 -11.65
CA PRO A 332 -27.72 -4.38 -12.90
C PRO A 332 -26.62 -5.44 -12.81
N ILE A 333 -25.74 -5.37 -11.81
CA ILE A 333 -24.65 -6.34 -11.58
C ILE A 333 -25.06 -7.37 -10.54
N LYS A 334 -25.66 -6.92 -9.43
CA LYS A 334 -26.12 -7.79 -8.33
C LYS A 334 -27.11 -8.85 -8.82
N HIS A 335 -28.01 -8.49 -9.74
CA HIS A 335 -29.07 -9.39 -10.24
C HIS A 335 -28.69 -10.14 -11.52
N GLN A 336 -27.42 -10.13 -11.95
CA GLN A 336 -26.99 -10.99 -13.06
C GLN A 336 -27.19 -12.47 -12.69
N PRO A 337 -27.84 -13.28 -13.54
CA PRO A 337 -28.20 -14.67 -13.20
C PRO A 337 -26.96 -15.58 -13.17
N TYR A 338 -26.08 -15.47 -14.17
CA TYR A 338 -24.88 -16.30 -14.28
C TYR A 338 -23.80 -15.86 -13.29
N TYR A 339 -23.24 -16.83 -12.56
CA TYR A 339 -22.23 -16.58 -11.53
C TYR A 339 -20.92 -16.03 -12.11
N PHE A 340 -20.45 -16.58 -13.23
CA PHE A 340 -19.18 -16.18 -13.85
C PHE A 340 -19.27 -14.77 -14.44
N ASP A 341 -20.32 -14.45 -15.19
CA ASP A 341 -20.58 -13.11 -15.72
C ASP A 341 -20.59 -12.07 -14.59
N ARG A 342 -21.23 -12.40 -13.46
CA ARG A 342 -21.26 -11.56 -12.26
C ARG A 342 -19.90 -11.41 -11.59
N LEU A 343 -19.09 -12.47 -11.54
CA LEU A 343 -17.74 -12.43 -10.99
C LEU A 343 -16.80 -11.58 -11.88
N PHE A 344 -16.80 -11.82 -13.20
CA PHE A 344 -15.95 -11.09 -14.14
C PHE A 344 -16.37 -9.64 -14.29
N SER A 345 -17.66 -9.33 -14.37
CA SER A 345 -18.15 -7.94 -14.42
C SER A 345 -17.87 -7.19 -13.13
N GLN A 346 -18.04 -7.80 -11.95
CA GLN A 346 -17.63 -7.19 -10.68
C GLN A 346 -16.12 -6.95 -10.66
N LEU A 347 -15.30 -7.96 -10.96
CA LEU A 347 -13.83 -7.83 -10.92
C LEU A 347 -13.32 -6.74 -11.87
N PHE A 348 -13.79 -6.75 -13.13
CA PHE A 348 -13.41 -5.76 -14.13
C PHE A 348 -13.83 -4.34 -13.72
N LEU A 349 -15.09 -4.14 -13.33
CA LEU A 349 -15.61 -2.81 -12.98
C LEU A 349 -15.03 -2.28 -11.67
N ILE A 350 -14.69 -3.14 -10.70
CA ILE A 350 -13.96 -2.75 -9.49
C ILE A 350 -12.55 -2.28 -9.85
N ILE A 351 -11.82 -3.03 -10.69
CA ILE A 351 -10.45 -2.65 -11.10
C ILE A 351 -10.46 -1.38 -11.96
N ALA A 352 -11.42 -1.23 -12.87
CA ALA A 352 -11.56 -0.03 -13.71
C ALA A 352 -11.91 1.21 -12.87
N LEU A 353 -12.89 1.10 -11.96
CA LEU A 353 -13.27 2.20 -11.06
C LEU A 353 -12.14 2.57 -10.11
N ALA A 354 -11.45 1.59 -9.51
CA ALA A 354 -10.32 1.82 -8.62
C ALA A 354 -9.08 2.37 -9.33
N THR A 355 -8.83 1.96 -10.58
CA THR A 355 -7.77 2.54 -11.43
C THR A 355 -8.08 4.00 -11.75
N THR A 356 -9.30 4.30 -12.17
CA THR A 356 -9.73 5.66 -12.54
C THR A 356 -9.65 6.60 -11.34
N SER A 357 -10.17 6.19 -10.18
CA SER A 357 -10.15 6.99 -8.96
C SER A 357 -8.74 7.12 -8.35
N TYR A 358 -7.87 6.11 -8.50
CA TYR A 358 -6.47 6.21 -8.12
C TYR A 358 -5.77 7.34 -8.88
N TYR A 359 -5.90 7.41 -10.21
CA TYR A 359 -5.26 8.46 -11.00
C TYR A 359 -5.89 9.85 -10.83
N LEU A 360 -7.21 9.93 -10.57
CA LEU A 360 -7.91 11.20 -10.34
C LEU A 360 -7.69 11.81 -8.95
N PHE A 361 -7.60 10.98 -7.90
CA PHE A 361 -7.57 11.45 -6.51
C PHE A 361 -6.34 11.01 -5.72
N GLU A 362 -6.02 9.71 -5.71
CA GLU A 362 -5.00 9.16 -4.82
C GLU A 362 -3.58 9.57 -5.26
N TYR A 363 -3.25 9.38 -6.53
CA TYR A 363 -1.95 9.70 -7.13
C TYR A 363 -1.58 11.20 -7.05
N PRO A 364 -2.42 12.17 -7.48
CA PRO A 364 -2.09 13.60 -7.35
C PRO A 364 -1.98 14.03 -5.88
N SER A 365 -2.76 13.44 -4.96
CA SER A 365 -2.65 13.70 -3.52
C SER A 365 -1.33 13.18 -2.94
N GLN A 366 -0.89 11.98 -3.35
CA GLN A 366 0.43 11.45 -3.00
C GLN A 366 1.56 12.34 -3.54
N LEU A 367 1.45 12.87 -4.76
CA LEU A 367 2.41 13.85 -5.30
C LEU A 367 2.42 15.16 -4.50
N MET A 368 1.27 15.67 -4.08
CA MET A 368 1.20 16.86 -3.23
C MET A 368 1.83 16.61 -1.85
N ALA A 369 1.59 15.45 -1.24
CA ALA A 369 2.24 15.05 0.01
C ALA A 369 3.78 14.99 -0.13
N GLN A 370 4.30 14.53 -1.27
CA GLN A 370 5.74 14.58 -1.55
C GLN A 370 6.26 16.03 -1.68
N ARG A 371 5.52 16.93 -2.32
CA ARG A 371 5.90 18.35 -2.44
C ARG A 371 5.98 19.02 -1.05
N ILE A 372 4.96 18.82 -0.21
CA ILE A 372 4.95 19.38 1.15
C ILE A 372 6.05 18.73 2.02
N SER A 373 6.31 17.43 1.87
CA SER A 373 7.43 16.73 2.53
C SER A 373 8.78 17.39 2.24
N ARG A 374 9.09 17.67 0.96
CA ARG A 374 10.31 18.39 0.55
C ARG A 374 10.38 19.79 1.17
N PHE A 375 9.24 20.50 1.23
CA PHE A 375 9.14 21.83 1.82
C PHE A 375 9.38 21.84 3.34
N LEU A 376 8.84 20.85 4.09
CA LEU A 376 9.11 20.70 5.51
C LEU A 376 10.60 20.44 5.77
N SER A 377 11.23 19.51 5.04
CA SER A 377 12.68 19.23 5.18
C SER A 377 13.57 20.42 4.78
N ALA A 378 13.13 21.28 3.85
CA ALA A 378 13.83 22.53 3.55
C ALA A 378 13.71 23.55 4.71
N ARG A 379 12.51 23.72 5.28
CA ARG A 379 12.29 24.59 6.44
C ARG A 379 13.00 24.11 7.71
N GLU A 380 13.14 22.80 7.89
CA GLU A 380 13.91 22.20 8.97
C GLU A 380 15.40 22.56 8.87
N LYS A 381 16.02 22.31 7.71
CA LYS A 381 17.43 22.65 7.45
C LYS A 381 17.71 24.13 7.71
N ASN A 382 16.96 25.02 7.04
CA ASN A 382 17.11 26.48 7.21
C ASN A 382 16.83 26.92 8.66
N GLY A 383 15.95 26.20 9.36
CA GLY A 383 15.62 26.41 10.76
C GLY A 383 16.74 26.03 11.73
N SER A 384 17.61 25.08 11.36
CA SER A 384 18.80 24.68 12.11
C SER A 384 19.97 25.65 11.88
N THR A 385 20.24 26.01 10.62
CA THR A 385 21.35 26.94 10.27
C THR A 385 21.26 28.29 11.00
N ARG A 386 20.05 28.76 11.33
CA ARG A 386 19.84 30.02 12.05
C ARG A 386 20.22 29.97 13.53
N PHE A 387 20.33 28.78 14.13
CA PHE A 387 20.79 28.58 15.51
C PHE A 387 22.32 28.38 15.64
N ILE A 388 23.04 28.31 14.51
CA ILE A 388 24.52 28.20 14.48
C ILE A 388 25.14 29.60 14.23
N ARG A 389 24.34 30.67 14.33
CA ARG A 389 24.75 32.08 14.17
C ARG A 389 24.22 32.97 15.31
N LEU A 390 24.00 32.38 16.47
CA LEU A 390 23.66 33.00 17.76
C LEU A 390 24.49 32.31 18.85
#